data_AF-A0A6C1EGL9-F1
#
_entry.id   AF-A0A6C1EGL9-F1
#
_cell.length_a   1.000
_cell.length_b   1.000
_cell.length_c   1.000
_cell.angle_alpha   90.00
_cell.angle_beta   90.00
_cell.angle_gamma   90.00
#
_symmetry.space_group_name_H-M   'P 1'
#
loop_
_entity.id
_entity.type
_entity.pdbx_description
1 polymer ?
#
loop_
_entity_poly.entity_id
_entity_poly.type
_entity_poly.pdbx_seq_one_letter_code
_entity_poly.pdbx_strand_id
1 'polypeptide(L)'
;MEFGQVLVAKGSYSDFAYHAKLNKKLQHLRSRCHLVTKDTKKYSSKNKYGEINSEDYDNKTKLIGVLILLHAERDLALAETLKLRARQRGKLKKSEEKVLSTRLKKACKTADKLVNVTQNEQQWITRAQYLAFAKLVHSEYLINGKRFKRKDNAKISNNLALVFAALEHLKNLSLLSEEVVDNIVNKYQYSLKQYAGNLITTPEINNFIVERVQSDENKDDELVKLLLDNGFNMKKITTSTEDQKATTNINWRSFNAKIIDAEVAQFLEQGLSIHPTQITQYTQRLSKLEKALDRHEFFIANHDDQDDIDEMVENSSENNQIILAYIKYNILLTSISRERDLFTHLWNQWLKLNTSLPSKLTKYKEMERIVKNLTKYLSDIMELPGVYSDDELLSQLDLCKLYMEALALYVDAYRRLENKLSEIESLDEILLPANLFIEFCPKLTKRIENGGNSVITLAEYEKEIMVAA
;
A
#
# COMPACT_ATOMS: atom_id res chain seq x y z
N MET A 1 -22.74 7.92 -19.52
CA MET A 1 -21.30 7.93 -19.86
C MET A 1 -20.59 8.08 -18.54
N GLU A 2 -19.86 7.06 -18.12
CA GLU A 2 -19.30 6.97 -16.75
C GLU A 2 -18.32 8.10 -16.46
N PHE A 3 -18.38 8.56 -15.23
CA PHE A 3 -17.53 9.57 -14.63
C PHE A 3 -16.05 9.13 -14.69
N GLY A 4 -15.16 9.93 -15.28
CA GLY A 4 -13.73 9.85 -14.98
C GLY A 4 -12.92 8.69 -15.57
N GLN A 5 -13.06 8.34 -16.86
CA GLN A 5 -12.15 7.38 -17.49
C GLN A 5 -10.65 7.79 -17.42
N VAL A 6 -10.35 9.09 -17.25
CA VAL A 6 -8.97 9.61 -17.07
C VAL A 6 -8.45 9.41 -15.65
N LEU A 7 -9.34 9.36 -14.67
CA LEU A 7 -8.97 9.27 -13.25
C LEU A 7 -8.75 7.82 -12.80
N VAL A 8 -9.20 6.87 -13.62
CA VAL A 8 -9.08 5.41 -13.44
C VAL A 8 -7.87 4.82 -14.18
N ALA A 9 -7.08 5.65 -14.87
CA ALA A 9 -5.97 5.20 -15.70
C ALA A 9 -4.87 4.49 -14.85
N LYS A 10 -4.90 3.15 -14.87
CA LYS A 10 -3.81 2.28 -14.41
C LYS A 10 -2.63 2.48 -15.36
N GLY A 11 -1.53 3.00 -14.82
CA GLY A 11 -0.27 3.30 -15.50
C GLY A 11 0.24 2.17 -16.41
N SER A 12 -0.33 2.07 -17.60
CA SER A 12 -0.02 1.06 -18.60
C SER A 12 0.30 1.75 -19.93
N TYR A 13 0.99 1.04 -20.82
CA TYR A 13 1.31 1.52 -22.18
C TYR A 13 0.09 2.00 -22.99
N SER A 14 -1.13 1.63 -22.59
CA SER A 14 -2.39 2.08 -23.21
C SER A 14 -2.72 3.56 -22.95
N ASP A 15 -2.11 4.19 -21.93
CA ASP A 15 -2.41 5.55 -21.47
C ASP A 15 -1.88 6.65 -22.38
N PHE A 16 -0.72 6.45 -23.02
CA PHE A 16 -0.15 7.43 -23.96
C PHE A 16 -1.07 7.68 -25.17
N ALA A 17 -1.82 6.66 -25.58
CA ALA A 17 -2.75 6.74 -26.71
C ALA A 17 -4.10 7.37 -26.33
N TYR A 18 -4.42 7.50 -25.04
CA TYR A 18 -5.72 7.98 -24.57
C TYR A 18 -5.97 9.45 -24.95
N HIS A 19 -4.96 10.32 -24.79
CA HIS A 19 -5.03 11.71 -25.25
C HIS A 19 -5.32 11.80 -26.76
N ALA A 20 -4.71 10.94 -27.57
CA ALA A 20 -4.96 10.89 -29.02
C ALA A 20 -6.38 10.39 -29.36
N LYS A 21 -6.87 9.37 -28.63
CA LYS A 21 -8.25 8.88 -28.75
C LYS A 21 -9.27 9.97 -28.41
N LEU A 22 -9.04 10.73 -27.35
CA LEU A 22 -9.90 11.86 -26.96
C LEU A 22 -9.93 12.95 -28.04
N ASN A 23 -8.80 13.26 -28.67
CA ASN A 23 -8.78 14.24 -29.77
C ASN A 23 -9.67 13.82 -30.95
N LYS A 24 -9.63 12.54 -31.35
CA LYS A 24 -10.51 12.02 -32.40
C LYS A 24 -12.00 12.12 -31.99
N LYS A 25 -12.34 11.70 -30.77
CA LYS A 25 -13.71 11.82 -30.23
C LYS A 25 -14.20 13.28 -30.21
N LEU A 26 -13.35 14.20 -29.76
CA LEU A 26 -13.65 15.64 -29.74
C LEU A 26 -13.89 16.21 -31.14
N GLN A 27 -13.15 15.76 -32.16
CA GLN A 27 -13.37 16.19 -33.54
C GLN A 27 -14.76 15.76 -34.04
N HIS A 28 -15.15 14.52 -33.78
CA HIS A 28 -16.49 14.02 -34.14
C HIS A 28 -17.60 14.76 -33.37
N LEU A 29 -17.42 15.01 -32.08
CA LEU A 29 -18.40 15.75 -31.27
C LEU A 29 -18.54 17.21 -31.70
N ARG A 30 -17.45 17.88 -32.07
CA ARG A 30 -17.51 19.24 -32.63
C ARG A 30 -18.32 19.29 -33.92
N SER A 31 -18.19 18.27 -34.78
CA SER A 31 -18.99 18.15 -36.00
C SER A 31 -20.48 17.97 -35.65
N ARG A 32 -20.79 17.05 -34.73
CA ARG A 32 -22.17 16.76 -34.28
C ARG A 32 -22.83 17.95 -33.58
N CYS A 33 -22.07 18.77 -32.87
CA CYS A 33 -22.57 20.00 -32.23
C CYS A 33 -22.55 21.21 -33.18
N HIS A 34 -22.24 21.03 -34.47
CA HIS A 34 -22.16 22.11 -35.47
C HIS A 34 -21.20 23.26 -35.14
N LEU A 35 -20.13 22.95 -34.41
CA LEU A 35 -19.10 23.91 -33.97
C LEU A 35 -17.90 23.99 -34.93
N VAL A 36 -17.90 23.22 -36.01
CA VAL A 36 -16.84 23.23 -37.02
C VAL A 36 -17.00 24.46 -37.92
N THR A 37 -15.96 25.29 -37.98
CA THR A 37 -15.86 26.43 -38.89
C THR A 37 -14.99 26.05 -40.09
N LYS A 38 -15.55 26.07 -41.31
CA LYS A 38 -14.80 25.82 -42.55
C LYS A 38 -13.93 27.02 -42.95
N ASP A 39 -14.28 28.22 -42.51
CA ASP A 39 -13.54 29.45 -42.78
C ASP A 39 -12.56 29.75 -41.62
N THR A 40 -11.27 29.67 -41.91
CA THR A 40 -10.18 29.90 -40.95
C THR A 40 -9.71 31.36 -40.90
N LYS A 41 -10.18 32.23 -41.81
CA LYS A 41 -9.84 33.66 -41.77
C LYS A 41 -10.53 34.30 -40.57
N LYS A 42 -9.76 34.93 -39.68
CA LYS A 42 -10.22 35.51 -38.39
C LYS A 42 -10.91 34.46 -37.48
N TYR A 43 -10.27 33.31 -37.29
CA TYR A 43 -10.80 32.21 -36.47
C TYR A 43 -11.26 32.64 -35.06
N SER A 44 -10.54 33.57 -34.40
CA SER A 44 -10.88 34.03 -33.05
C SER A 44 -12.26 34.68 -32.95
N SER A 45 -12.70 35.41 -33.99
CA SER A 45 -14.01 36.08 -34.01
C SER A 45 -15.14 35.18 -34.54
N LYS A 46 -14.81 33.96 -34.97
CA LYS A 46 -15.75 32.98 -35.53
C LYS A 46 -15.85 31.73 -34.65
N ASN A 47 -15.18 31.74 -33.49
CA ASN A 47 -15.05 30.58 -32.63
C ASN A 47 -16.34 30.34 -31.82
N LYS A 48 -17.23 29.55 -32.42
CA LYS A 48 -18.50 29.10 -31.82
C LYS A 48 -18.33 28.39 -30.47
N TYR A 49 -17.18 27.74 -30.22
CA TYR A 49 -16.94 27.06 -28.94
C TYR A 49 -16.77 28.03 -27.77
N GLY A 50 -16.24 29.22 -28.03
CA GLY A 50 -16.10 30.27 -27.01
C GLY A 50 -17.45 30.80 -26.53
N GLU A 51 -18.40 30.91 -27.45
CA GLU A 51 -19.71 31.55 -27.28
C GLU A 51 -20.78 30.63 -26.67
N ILE A 52 -20.50 29.33 -26.50
CA ILE A 52 -21.45 28.39 -25.89
C ILE A 52 -21.93 28.89 -24.53
N ASN A 53 -23.24 29.04 -24.37
CA ASN A 53 -23.95 29.44 -23.17
C ASN A 53 -24.85 28.30 -22.62
N SER A 54 -25.60 28.55 -21.54
CA SER A 54 -26.53 27.58 -20.95
C SER A 54 -27.73 27.27 -21.86
N GLU A 55 -28.24 28.26 -22.60
CA GLU A 55 -29.34 28.06 -23.55
C GLU A 55 -28.97 27.06 -24.66
N ASP A 56 -27.73 27.06 -25.13
CA ASP A 56 -27.25 26.09 -26.10
C ASP A 56 -27.30 24.66 -25.55
N TYR A 57 -26.95 24.48 -24.27
CA TYR A 57 -27.00 23.19 -23.60
C TYR A 57 -28.42 22.68 -23.42
N ASP A 58 -29.34 23.57 -23.04
CA ASP A 58 -30.73 23.22 -22.75
C ASP A 58 -31.57 23.02 -24.02
N ASN A 59 -31.41 23.90 -25.01
CA ASN A 59 -32.29 23.95 -26.18
C ASN A 59 -31.73 23.22 -27.41
N LYS A 60 -30.41 23.12 -27.57
CA LYS A 60 -29.81 22.49 -28.78
C LYS A 60 -29.43 21.05 -28.54
N THR A 61 -28.49 20.79 -27.63
CA THR A 61 -28.05 19.42 -27.36
C THR A 61 -27.30 19.29 -26.04
N LYS A 62 -27.73 18.35 -25.19
CA LYS A 62 -27.01 17.95 -23.97
C LYS A 62 -25.60 17.36 -24.24
N LEU A 63 -25.31 16.97 -25.49
CA LEU A 63 -23.96 16.59 -25.96
C LEU A 63 -22.92 17.70 -25.77
N ILE A 64 -23.34 18.96 -25.64
CA ILE A 64 -22.44 20.09 -25.34
C ILE A 64 -21.76 19.90 -23.99
N GLY A 65 -22.47 19.39 -22.97
CA GLY A 65 -21.87 19.08 -21.67
C GLY A 65 -20.76 18.02 -21.80
N VAL A 66 -21.04 16.95 -22.54
CA VAL A 66 -20.06 15.90 -22.85
C VAL A 66 -18.85 16.45 -23.62
N LEU A 67 -19.09 17.34 -24.60
CA LEU A 67 -18.02 17.97 -25.36
C LEU A 67 -17.08 18.80 -24.47
N ILE A 68 -17.64 19.60 -23.55
CA ILE A 68 -16.84 20.44 -22.64
C ILE A 68 -16.10 19.55 -21.63
N LEU A 69 -16.76 18.53 -21.08
CA LEU A 69 -16.15 17.55 -20.19
C LEU A 69 -14.93 16.87 -20.85
N LEU A 70 -15.10 16.31 -22.05
CA LEU A 70 -14.00 15.65 -22.78
C LEU A 70 -12.88 16.62 -23.16
N HIS A 71 -13.17 17.92 -23.29
CA HIS A 71 -12.15 18.94 -23.52
C HIS A 71 -11.28 19.14 -22.28
N ALA A 72 -11.89 19.20 -21.10
CA ALA A 72 -11.17 19.24 -19.83
C ALA A 72 -10.36 17.95 -19.62
N GLU A 73 -10.98 16.78 -19.83
CA GLU A 73 -10.32 15.48 -19.74
C GLU A 73 -9.12 15.34 -20.68
N ARG A 74 -9.18 15.91 -21.88
CA ARG A 74 -8.02 15.91 -22.78
C ARG A 74 -6.84 16.64 -22.17
N ASP A 75 -7.06 17.84 -21.61
CA ASP A 75 -5.97 18.60 -21.00
C ASP A 75 -5.44 17.91 -19.72
N LEU A 76 -6.30 17.21 -18.97
CA LEU A 76 -5.89 16.33 -17.84
C LEU A 76 -5.08 15.12 -18.31
N ALA A 77 -5.50 14.43 -19.37
CA ALA A 77 -4.80 13.27 -19.91
C ALA A 77 -3.37 13.61 -20.35
N LEU A 78 -3.18 14.80 -20.93
CA LEU A 78 -1.85 15.28 -21.27
C LEU A 78 -1.02 15.59 -20.01
N ALA A 79 -1.64 16.18 -18.98
CA ALA A 79 -0.98 16.41 -17.69
C ALA A 79 -0.53 15.09 -17.04
N GLU A 80 -1.38 14.06 -17.00
CA GLU A 80 -1.02 12.73 -16.50
C GLU A 80 0.09 12.09 -17.32
N THR A 81 0.03 12.20 -18.65
CA THR A 81 1.09 11.71 -19.53
C THR A 81 2.46 12.32 -19.18
N LEU A 82 2.50 13.63 -18.90
CA LEU A 82 3.73 14.32 -18.51
C LEU A 82 4.22 13.85 -17.13
N LYS A 83 3.32 13.66 -16.16
CA LYS A 83 3.65 13.12 -14.84
C LYS A 83 4.19 11.69 -14.93
N LEU A 84 3.57 10.82 -15.75
CA LEU A 84 4.06 9.46 -15.98
C LEU A 84 5.45 9.44 -16.61
N ARG A 85 5.71 10.29 -17.62
CA ARG A 85 7.06 10.42 -18.20
C ARG A 85 8.09 10.94 -17.20
N ALA A 86 7.68 11.83 -16.29
CA ALA A 86 8.55 12.31 -15.25
C ALA A 86 8.94 11.18 -14.29
N ARG A 87 7.97 10.37 -13.85
CA ARG A 87 8.21 9.17 -13.02
C ARG A 87 9.15 8.18 -13.69
N GLN A 88 8.93 7.86 -14.96
CA GLN A 88 9.82 6.96 -15.73
C GLN A 88 11.26 7.49 -15.85
N ARG A 89 11.46 8.80 -15.71
CA ARG A 89 12.76 9.46 -15.82
C ARG A 89 13.34 9.86 -14.45
N GLY A 90 12.60 9.71 -13.36
CA GLY A 90 12.94 10.22 -12.03
C GLY A 90 12.94 11.75 -11.89
N LYS A 91 12.50 12.51 -12.91
CA LYS A 91 12.38 13.98 -12.81
C LYS A 91 11.52 14.59 -13.90
N LEU A 92 10.85 15.70 -13.58
CA LEU A 92 10.09 16.52 -14.54
C LEU A 92 10.98 17.62 -15.16
N LYS A 93 10.97 17.77 -16.49
CA LYS A 93 11.73 18.84 -17.17
C LYS A 93 11.05 20.18 -16.92
N LYS A 94 11.82 21.26 -16.74
CA LYS A 94 11.28 22.64 -16.58
C LYS A 94 10.30 23.04 -17.69
N SER A 95 10.55 22.63 -18.94
CA SER A 95 9.65 22.89 -20.07
C SER A 95 8.34 22.08 -19.96
N GLU A 96 8.40 20.81 -19.56
CA GLU A 96 7.24 19.95 -19.34
C GLU A 96 6.41 20.44 -18.13
N GLU A 97 7.07 20.93 -17.09
CA GLU A 97 6.42 21.49 -15.91
C GLU A 97 5.61 22.75 -16.23
N LYS A 98 6.16 23.65 -17.06
CA LYS A 98 5.41 24.81 -17.55
C LYS A 98 4.18 24.37 -18.35
N VAL A 99 4.31 23.33 -19.18
CA VAL A 99 3.19 22.77 -19.94
C VAL A 99 2.15 22.15 -19.00
N LEU A 100 2.57 21.35 -18.02
CA LEU A 100 1.72 20.74 -17.00
C LEU A 100 0.85 21.80 -16.30
N SER A 101 1.49 22.85 -15.77
CA SER A 101 0.81 23.97 -15.13
C SER A 101 -0.21 24.65 -16.06
N THR A 102 0.19 24.92 -17.31
CA THR A 102 -0.66 25.57 -18.30
C THR A 102 -1.88 24.70 -18.67
N ARG A 103 -1.69 23.38 -18.77
CA ARG A 103 -2.75 22.43 -19.10
C ARG A 103 -3.75 22.26 -17.96
N LEU A 104 -3.27 22.12 -16.72
CA LEU A 104 -4.13 22.04 -15.54
C LEU A 104 -4.93 23.34 -15.34
N LYS A 105 -4.29 24.51 -15.53
CA LYS A 105 -4.99 25.80 -15.48
C LYS A 105 -6.09 25.90 -16.55
N LYS A 106 -5.83 25.37 -17.75
CA LYS A 106 -6.81 25.33 -18.84
C LYS A 106 -7.94 24.33 -18.56
N ALA A 107 -7.63 23.19 -17.95
CA ALA A 107 -8.63 22.23 -17.50
C ALA A 107 -9.58 22.86 -16.48
N CYS A 108 -9.07 23.61 -15.48
CA CYS A 108 -9.90 24.36 -14.53
C CYS A 108 -10.86 25.31 -15.23
N LYS A 109 -10.35 26.17 -16.14
CA LYS A 109 -11.20 27.10 -16.91
C LYS A 109 -12.28 26.38 -17.71
N THR A 110 -11.97 25.18 -18.21
CA THR A 110 -12.92 24.38 -19.00
C THR A 110 -13.96 23.72 -18.09
N ALA A 111 -13.56 23.28 -16.90
CA ALA A 111 -14.46 22.76 -15.88
C ALA A 111 -15.38 23.85 -15.31
N ASP A 112 -14.87 25.07 -15.08
CA ASP A 112 -15.69 26.23 -14.72
C ASP A 112 -16.72 26.53 -15.80
N LYS A 113 -16.31 26.49 -17.08
CA LYS A 113 -17.23 26.63 -18.21
C LYS A 113 -18.29 25.52 -18.22
N LEU A 114 -17.91 24.28 -17.91
CA LEU A 114 -18.85 23.16 -17.82
C LEU A 114 -19.92 23.43 -16.76
N VAL A 115 -19.52 23.82 -15.55
CA VAL A 115 -20.45 24.14 -14.46
C VAL A 115 -21.38 25.28 -14.85
N ASN A 116 -20.85 26.37 -15.41
CA ASN A 116 -21.68 27.52 -15.80
C ASN A 116 -22.68 27.19 -16.93
N VAL A 117 -22.24 26.44 -17.95
CA VAL A 117 -23.11 26.05 -19.08
C VAL A 117 -24.19 25.06 -18.65
N THR A 118 -23.92 24.22 -17.65
CA THR A 118 -24.83 23.16 -17.19
C THR A 118 -25.61 23.54 -15.93
N GLN A 119 -25.71 24.84 -15.63
CA GLN A 119 -26.35 25.33 -14.40
C GLN A 119 -27.83 24.94 -14.26
N ASN A 120 -28.55 24.80 -15.38
CA ASN A 120 -29.97 24.43 -15.39
C ASN A 120 -30.20 22.91 -15.57
N GLU A 121 -29.18 22.08 -15.31
CA GLU A 121 -29.32 20.64 -15.49
C GLU A 121 -30.35 20.07 -14.51
N GLN A 122 -31.44 19.52 -15.07
CA GLN A 122 -32.56 19.00 -14.29
C GLN A 122 -32.21 17.70 -13.57
N GLN A 123 -31.33 16.87 -14.15
CA GLN A 123 -30.88 15.65 -13.51
C GLN A 123 -29.81 15.97 -12.46
N TRP A 124 -30.22 15.97 -11.19
CA TRP A 124 -29.36 16.26 -10.05
C TRP A 124 -28.08 15.40 -10.02
N ILE A 125 -28.16 14.13 -10.45
CA ILE A 125 -27.02 13.20 -10.49
C ILE A 125 -25.93 13.73 -11.44
N THR A 126 -26.35 14.09 -12.66
CA THR A 126 -25.47 14.63 -13.70
C THR A 126 -24.87 15.96 -13.25
N ARG A 127 -25.67 16.80 -12.58
CA ARG A 127 -25.22 18.07 -12.02
C ARG A 127 -24.19 17.89 -10.90
N ALA A 128 -24.46 17.01 -9.94
CA ALA A 128 -23.56 16.67 -8.84
C ALA A 128 -22.24 16.10 -9.36
N GLN A 129 -22.29 15.26 -10.39
CA GLN A 129 -21.14 14.77 -11.12
C GLN A 129 -20.32 15.94 -11.71
N TYR A 130 -20.90 16.84 -12.49
CA TYR A 130 -20.14 17.97 -13.06
C TYR A 130 -19.50 18.87 -12.00
N LEU A 131 -20.18 19.12 -10.89
CA LEU A 131 -19.66 19.89 -9.76
C LEU A 131 -18.50 19.17 -9.06
N ALA A 132 -18.63 17.88 -8.79
CA ALA A 132 -17.56 17.06 -8.22
C ALA A 132 -16.34 17.01 -9.14
N PHE A 133 -16.55 16.87 -10.46
CA PHE A 133 -15.48 16.88 -11.44
C PHE A 133 -14.73 18.21 -11.42
N ALA A 134 -15.45 19.33 -11.42
CA ALA A 134 -14.83 20.65 -11.37
C ALA A 134 -13.99 20.85 -10.10
N LYS A 135 -14.54 20.51 -8.93
CA LYS A 135 -13.80 20.59 -7.65
C LYS A 135 -12.54 19.73 -7.66
N LEU A 136 -12.62 18.51 -8.20
CA LEU A 136 -11.46 17.62 -8.34
C LEU A 136 -10.38 18.21 -9.26
N VAL A 137 -10.76 18.78 -10.40
CA VAL A 137 -9.84 19.42 -11.35
C VAL A 137 -9.15 20.65 -10.71
N HIS A 138 -9.90 21.43 -9.93
CA HIS A 138 -9.31 22.53 -9.15
C HIS A 138 -8.31 22.04 -8.12
N SER A 139 -8.62 20.98 -7.38
CA SER A 139 -7.67 20.37 -6.44
C SER A 139 -6.41 19.89 -7.15
N GLU A 140 -6.54 19.19 -8.28
CA GLU A 140 -5.40 18.75 -9.10
C GLU A 140 -4.51 19.91 -9.54
N TYR A 141 -5.10 21.03 -9.96
CA TYR A 141 -4.35 22.24 -10.33
C TYR A 141 -3.66 22.90 -9.13
N LEU A 142 -4.31 22.97 -7.98
CA LEU A 142 -3.72 23.55 -6.77
C LEU A 142 -2.56 22.68 -6.22
N ILE A 143 -2.66 21.36 -6.37
CA ILE A 143 -1.62 20.42 -5.94
C ILE A 143 -0.43 20.44 -6.91
N ASN A 144 -0.68 20.29 -8.22
CA ASN A 144 0.38 19.99 -9.21
C ASN A 144 0.64 21.12 -10.22
N GLY A 145 -0.26 22.08 -10.36
CA GLY A 145 -0.19 23.09 -11.42
C GLY A 145 0.18 24.50 -10.95
N LYS A 146 -0.08 24.87 -9.69
CA LYS A 146 0.16 26.22 -9.18
C LYS A 146 1.42 26.25 -8.33
N ARG A 147 2.46 26.94 -8.82
CA ARG A 147 3.67 27.21 -8.03
C ARG A 147 3.40 28.35 -7.06
N PHE A 148 3.20 28.02 -5.80
CA PHE A 148 3.23 28.97 -4.70
C PHE A 148 4.22 28.51 -3.65
N LYS A 149 4.82 29.46 -2.93
CA LYS A 149 5.61 29.16 -1.74
C LYS A 149 4.78 28.45 -0.66
N ARG A 150 3.46 28.67 -0.63
CA ARG A 150 2.52 27.96 0.25
C ARG A 150 1.26 27.59 -0.52
N LYS A 151 0.88 26.31 -0.50
CA LYS A 151 -0.37 25.83 -1.10
C LYS A 151 -1.56 26.21 -0.22
N ASP A 152 -2.72 26.35 -0.86
CA ASP A 152 -3.97 26.68 -0.18
C ASP A 152 -4.59 25.39 0.38
N ASN A 153 -4.04 24.94 1.51
CA ASN A 153 -4.37 23.67 2.14
C ASN A 153 -5.87 23.58 2.48
N ALA A 154 -6.46 24.68 2.94
CA ALA A 154 -7.88 24.76 3.28
C ALA A 154 -8.76 24.52 2.04
N LYS A 155 -8.45 25.18 0.92
CA LYS A 155 -9.23 25.01 -0.31
C LYS A 155 -9.08 23.61 -0.92
N ILE A 156 -7.87 23.03 -0.88
CA ILE A 156 -7.61 21.68 -1.40
C ILE A 156 -8.38 20.65 -0.58
N SER A 157 -8.22 20.67 0.75
CA SER A 157 -8.88 19.71 1.64
C SER A 157 -10.40 19.85 1.59
N ASN A 158 -10.93 21.07 1.53
CA ASN A 158 -12.37 21.30 1.39
C ASN A 158 -12.93 20.71 0.09
N ASN A 159 -12.31 21.01 -1.05
CA ASN A 159 -12.76 20.48 -2.34
C ASN A 159 -12.71 18.95 -2.38
N LEU A 160 -11.63 18.34 -1.88
CA LEU A 160 -11.48 16.88 -1.86
C LEU A 160 -12.51 16.23 -0.92
N ALA A 161 -12.77 16.80 0.25
CA ALA A 161 -13.77 16.29 1.19
C ALA A 161 -15.18 16.27 0.56
N LEU A 162 -15.58 17.37 -0.10
CA LEU A 162 -16.87 17.45 -0.78
C LEU A 162 -16.98 16.47 -1.96
N VAL A 163 -15.88 16.26 -2.70
CA VAL A 163 -15.85 15.27 -3.77
C VAL A 163 -15.99 13.85 -3.22
N PHE A 164 -15.30 13.53 -2.13
CA PHE A 164 -15.39 12.20 -1.51
C PHE A 164 -16.81 11.92 -0.99
N ALA A 165 -17.44 12.91 -0.32
CA ALA A 165 -18.84 12.83 0.06
C ALA A 165 -19.75 12.54 -1.14
N ALA A 166 -19.55 13.25 -2.26
CA ALA A 166 -20.35 13.06 -3.46
C ALA A 166 -20.15 11.67 -4.09
N LEU A 167 -18.90 11.21 -4.20
CA LEU A 167 -18.60 9.90 -4.77
C LEU A 167 -19.16 8.76 -3.92
N GLU A 168 -19.04 8.85 -2.61
CA GLU A 168 -19.57 7.84 -1.69
C GLU A 168 -21.10 7.80 -1.72
N HIS A 169 -21.76 8.96 -1.76
CA HIS A 169 -23.22 9.02 -1.93
C HIS A 169 -23.68 8.36 -3.22
N LEU A 170 -23.03 8.71 -4.34
CA LEU A 170 -23.35 8.14 -5.65
C LEU A 170 -23.04 6.65 -5.73
N LYS A 171 -22.01 6.17 -5.01
CA LYS A 171 -21.70 4.74 -4.84
C LYS A 171 -22.82 4.02 -4.09
N ASN A 172 -23.26 4.58 -2.96
CA ASN A 172 -24.29 3.98 -2.11
C ASN A 172 -25.64 3.88 -2.83
N LEU A 173 -25.91 4.80 -3.76
CA LEU A 173 -27.07 4.76 -4.63
C LEU A 173 -26.88 3.85 -5.87
N SER A 174 -25.75 3.16 -6.01
CA SER A 174 -25.37 2.33 -7.17
C SER A 174 -25.37 3.08 -8.51
N LEU A 175 -25.19 4.40 -8.48
CA LEU A 175 -25.16 5.27 -9.67
C LEU A 175 -23.76 5.40 -10.27
N LEU A 176 -22.74 4.96 -9.52
CA LEU A 176 -21.33 4.98 -9.90
C LEU A 176 -20.71 3.63 -9.50
N SER A 177 -19.86 3.07 -10.37
CA SER A 177 -19.21 1.80 -10.07
C SER A 177 -18.21 1.95 -8.93
N GLU A 178 -18.15 0.96 -8.06
CA GLU A 178 -17.25 0.94 -6.91
C GLU A 178 -15.79 1.07 -7.33
N GLU A 179 -15.39 0.39 -8.41
CA GLU A 179 -14.04 0.49 -8.97
C GLU A 179 -13.64 1.93 -9.31
N VAL A 180 -14.53 2.73 -9.89
CA VAL A 180 -14.21 4.11 -10.27
C VAL A 180 -14.04 4.97 -9.02
N VAL A 181 -14.91 4.79 -8.02
CA VAL A 181 -14.85 5.52 -6.75
C VAL A 181 -13.55 5.19 -6.03
N ASP A 182 -13.23 3.91 -5.87
CA ASP A 182 -12.03 3.47 -5.17
C ASP A 182 -10.75 3.97 -5.85
N ASN A 183 -10.69 3.95 -7.18
CA ASN A 183 -9.53 4.49 -7.91
C ASN A 183 -9.34 6.00 -7.66
N ILE A 184 -10.42 6.78 -7.65
CA ILE A 184 -10.35 8.23 -7.38
C ILE A 184 -9.97 8.48 -5.92
N VAL A 185 -10.62 7.79 -4.99
CA VAL A 185 -10.35 7.92 -3.55
C VAL A 185 -8.89 7.56 -3.27
N ASN A 186 -8.41 6.41 -3.71
CA ASN A 186 -7.02 5.97 -3.52
C ASN A 186 -6.00 6.96 -4.07
N LYS A 187 -6.30 7.61 -5.21
CA LYS A 187 -5.41 8.62 -5.81
C LYS A 187 -5.29 9.89 -4.95
N TYR A 188 -6.39 10.35 -4.35
CA TYR A 188 -6.45 11.65 -3.67
C TYR A 188 -6.51 11.58 -2.15
N GLN A 189 -6.67 10.40 -1.55
CA GLN A 189 -6.82 10.22 -0.11
C GLN A 189 -5.60 10.73 0.64
N TYR A 190 -4.39 10.44 0.16
CA TYR A 190 -3.16 10.98 0.75
C TYR A 190 -3.13 12.52 0.69
N SER A 191 -3.53 13.11 -0.44
CA SER A 191 -3.62 14.58 -0.55
C SER A 191 -4.62 15.14 0.44
N LEU A 192 -5.78 14.51 0.63
CA LEU A 192 -6.74 14.93 1.64
C LEU A 192 -6.13 14.87 3.04
N LYS A 193 -5.50 13.75 3.43
CA LYS A 193 -4.83 13.58 4.73
C LYS A 193 -3.78 14.69 4.96
N GLN A 194 -2.90 14.93 3.98
CA GLN A 194 -1.83 15.92 4.06
C GLN A 194 -2.36 17.35 4.20
N TYR A 195 -3.30 17.76 3.34
CA TYR A 195 -3.80 19.14 3.31
C TYR A 195 -4.84 19.43 4.41
N ALA A 196 -5.44 18.41 5.01
CA ALA A 196 -6.38 18.56 6.13
C ALA A 196 -5.71 18.62 7.52
N GLY A 197 -4.37 18.63 7.58
CA GLY A 197 -3.63 18.70 8.85
C GLY A 197 -3.19 17.34 9.40
N ASN A 198 -2.85 16.39 8.52
CA ASN A 198 -2.44 15.02 8.82
C ASN A 198 -3.53 14.21 9.54
N LEU A 199 -4.68 14.05 8.88
CA LEU A 199 -5.68 13.07 9.31
C LEU A 199 -5.05 11.66 9.25
N ILE A 200 -5.05 10.96 10.38
CA ILE A 200 -4.34 9.71 10.58
C ILE A 200 -5.29 8.56 10.28
N THR A 201 -6.49 8.57 10.86
CA THR A 201 -7.37 7.40 10.87
C THR A 201 -8.55 7.52 9.88
N THR A 202 -9.11 6.39 9.45
CA THR A 202 -10.32 6.37 8.59
C THR A 202 -11.52 7.06 9.26
N PRO A 203 -11.79 6.88 10.58
CA PRO A 203 -12.82 7.65 11.28
C PRO A 203 -12.56 9.16 11.28
N GLU A 204 -11.32 9.61 11.42
CA GLU A 204 -10.97 11.04 11.33
C GLU A 204 -11.26 11.60 9.93
N ILE A 205 -10.96 10.85 8.88
CA ILE A 205 -11.29 11.25 7.49
C ILE A 205 -12.80 11.36 7.32
N ASN A 206 -13.57 10.36 7.77
CA ASN A 206 -15.01 10.37 7.68
C ASN A 206 -15.61 11.54 8.48
N ASN A 207 -15.13 11.76 9.71
CA ASN A 207 -15.57 12.87 10.55
C ASN A 207 -15.24 14.23 9.91
N PHE A 208 -14.04 14.38 9.33
CA PHE A 208 -13.67 15.59 8.60
C PHE A 208 -14.57 15.84 7.39
N ILE A 209 -14.90 14.79 6.62
CA ILE A 209 -15.84 14.90 5.48
C ILE A 209 -17.21 15.36 5.98
N VAL A 210 -17.75 14.72 7.01
CA VAL A 210 -19.05 15.09 7.61
C VAL A 210 -19.04 16.54 8.09
N GLU A 211 -17.98 16.96 8.77
CA GLU A 211 -17.83 18.34 9.26
C GLU A 211 -17.78 19.36 8.13
N ARG A 212 -17.09 19.04 7.02
CA ARG A 212 -17.04 19.94 5.86
C ARG A 212 -18.35 20.00 5.09
N VAL A 213 -19.11 18.91 5.02
CA VAL A 213 -20.44 18.92 4.40
C VAL A 213 -21.45 19.69 5.28
N GLN A 214 -21.32 19.61 6.61
CA GLN A 214 -22.22 20.27 7.56
C GLN A 214 -21.77 21.69 7.96
N SER A 215 -20.60 22.16 7.50
CA SER A 215 -20.05 23.46 7.92
C SER A 215 -20.86 24.63 7.38
N ASP A 216 -20.96 25.70 8.18
CA ASP A 216 -21.64 26.94 7.78
C ASP A 216 -21.01 27.57 6.52
N GLU A 217 -19.70 27.42 6.34
CA GLU A 217 -18.96 27.93 5.18
C GLU A 217 -19.39 27.28 3.85
N ASN A 218 -19.83 26.01 3.89
CA ASN A 218 -20.20 25.25 2.69
C ASN A 218 -21.72 25.11 2.52
N LYS A 219 -22.53 25.71 3.40
CA LYS A 219 -24.00 25.69 3.28
C LYS A 219 -24.50 26.23 1.96
N ASP A 220 -23.78 27.19 1.37
CA ASP A 220 -24.12 27.79 0.09
C ASP A 220 -23.57 27.03 -1.13
N ASP A 221 -22.73 26.02 -0.92
CA ASP A 221 -22.18 25.23 -2.01
C ASP A 221 -23.26 24.38 -2.67
N GLU A 222 -23.40 24.52 -3.99
CA GLU A 222 -24.41 23.84 -4.77
C GLU A 222 -24.30 22.30 -4.67
N LEU A 223 -23.08 21.77 -4.58
CA LEU A 223 -22.89 20.32 -4.44
C LEU A 223 -23.41 19.84 -3.08
N VAL A 224 -23.17 20.60 -2.01
CA VAL A 224 -23.65 20.26 -0.66
C VAL A 224 -25.17 20.28 -0.60
N LYS A 225 -25.81 21.31 -1.17
CA LYS A 225 -27.28 21.40 -1.27
C LYS A 225 -27.86 20.17 -1.96
N LEU A 226 -27.31 19.82 -3.13
CA LEU A 226 -27.77 18.64 -3.89
C LEU A 226 -27.57 17.32 -3.13
N LEU A 227 -26.48 17.16 -2.37
CA LEU A 227 -26.25 15.95 -1.59
C LEU A 227 -27.25 15.83 -0.44
N LEU A 228 -27.44 16.91 0.34
CA LEU A 228 -28.35 16.93 1.48
C LEU A 228 -29.82 16.73 1.04
N ASP A 229 -30.25 17.41 -0.03
CA ASP A 229 -31.61 17.28 -0.58
C ASP A 229 -31.91 15.85 -1.09
N ASN A 230 -30.88 15.13 -1.52
CA ASN A 230 -30.99 13.76 -2.03
C ASN A 230 -30.57 12.70 -1.00
N GLY A 231 -30.71 13.00 0.29
CA GLY A 231 -30.64 12.01 1.37
C GLY A 231 -29.22 11.60 1.79
N PHE A 232 -28.21 12.45 1.57
CA PHE A 232 -26.86 12.21 2.08
C PHE A 232 -26.87 12.10 3.61
N ASN A 233 -26.59 10.90 4.11
CA ASN A 233 -26.58 10.58 5.54
C ASN A 233 -25.28 9.89 5.93
N MET A 234 -24.19 10.65 6.00
CA MET A 234 -22.96 10.19 6.62
C MET A 234 -22.98 10.56 8.11
N LYS A 235 -22.97 9.54 8.98
CA LYS A 235 -22.95 9.75 10.43
C LYS A 235 -21.52 9.97 10.90
N LYS A 236 -21.32 10.93 11.81
CA LYS A 236 -20.05 11.04 12.53
C LYS A 236 -19.80 9.71 13.25
N ILE A 237 -18.62 9.16 13.03
CA ILE A 237 -18.15 7.99 13.75
C ILE A 237 -17.62 8.51 15.09
N THR A 238 -18.46 8.48 16.12
CA THR A 238 -18.01 8.63 17.50
C THR A 238 -17.32 7.34 17.91
N THR A 239 -16.01 7.27 17.70
CA THR A 239 -15.18 6.40 18.52
C THR A 239 -15.20 6.99 19.93
N SER A 240 -15.83 6.28 20.86
CA SER A 240 -15.60 6.49 22.29
C SER A 240 -14.10 6.51 22.54
N THR A 241 -13.61 7.63 23.11
CA THR A 241 -12.39 7.80 23.91
C THR A 241 -11.26 6.78 23.76
N GLU A 242 -10.08 7.27 23.39
CA GLU A 242 -8.77 6.75 23.88
C GLU A 242 -8.26 5.38 23.41
N ASP A 243 -8.86 4.73 22.41
CA ASP A 243 -8.26 3.52 21.86
C ASP A 243 -7.15 3.84 20.84
N GLN A 244 -5.92 3.85 21.37
CA GLN A 244 -4.63 3.68 20.71
C GLN A 244 -4.34 4.70 19.59
N LYS A 245 -3.72 5.82 19.97
CA LYS A 245 -2.92 6.62 19.03
C LYS A 245 -1.86 5.70 18.45
N ALA A 246 -2.04 5.28 17.20
CA ALA A 246 -1.04 4.51 16.47
C ALA A 246 0.33 5.19 16.62
N THR A 247 1.34 4.41 17.01
CA THR A 247 2.70 4.91 17.20
C THR A 247 3.18 5.58 15.91
N THR A 248 3.21 6.91 15.93
CA THR A 248 3.70 7.71 14.78
C THR A 248 5.21 7.68 14.66
N ASN A 249 5.91 7.15 15.66
CA ASN A 249 7.37 7.05 15.69
C ASN A 249 7.77 5.60 16.01
N ILE A 250 8.81 5.13 15.31
CA ILE A 250 9.47 3.86 15.55
C ILE A 250 10.85 4.16 16.13
N ASN A 251 11.15 3.53 17.26
CA ASN A 251 12.52 3.45 17.76
C ASN A 251 13.12 2.13 17.28
N TRP A 252 14.16 2.22 16.47
CA TRP A 252 14.90 1.06 15.99
C TRP A 252 16.38 1.25 16.27
N ARG A 253 16.89 0.53 17.28
CA ARG A 253 18.27 0.67 17.77
C ARG A 253 18.54 2.15 18.13
N SER A 254 19.62 2.73 17.60
CA SER A 254 19.97 4.15 17.77
C SER A 254 19.16 5.12 16.92
N PHE A 255 18.27 4.61 16.06
CA PHE A 255 17.49 5.41 15.12
C PHE A 255 16.06 5.64 15.62
N ASN A 256 15.54 6.83 15.35
CA ASN A 256 14.14 7.18 15.57
C ASN A 256 13.57 7.69 14.26
N ALA A 257 12.58 6.99 13.72
CA ALA A 257 11.93 7.34 12.47
C ALA A 257 10.45 7.62 12.66
N LYS A 258 9.98 8.71 12.07
CA LYS A 258 8.58 9.08 12.07
C LYS A 258 7.85 8.46 10.87
N ILE A 259 6.82 7.68 11.15
CA ILE A 259 5.93 7.12 10.12
C ILE A 259 5.02 8.22 9.60
N ILE A 260 5.13 8.52 8.30
CA ILE A 260 4.31 9.52 7.62
C ILE A 260 2.96 8.92 7.20
N ASP A 261 2.97 7.67 6.71
CA ASP A 261 1.74 6.98 6.29
C ASP A 261 1.04 6.31 7.47
N ALA A 262 -0.14 6.82 7.81
CA ALA A 262 -0.96 6.30 8.89
C ALA A 262 -1.48 4.86 8.66
N GLU A 263 -1.65 4.42 7.40
CA GLU A 263 -2.01 3.04 7.11
C GLU A 263 -0.85 2.09 7.41
N VAL A 264 0.39 2.52 7.14
CA VAL A 264 1.59 1.79 7.54
C VAL A 264 1.65 1.70 9.06
N ALA A 265 1.44 2.81 9.78
CA ALA A 265 1.42 2.82 11.25
C ALA A 265 0.35 1.88 11.82
N GLN A 266 -0.86 1.90 11.25
CA GLN A 266 -1.97 1.05 11.69
C GLN A 266 -1.70 -0.44 11.44
N PHE A 267 -1.24 -0.82 10.25
CA PHE A 267 -0.93 -2.22 9.95
C PHE A 267 0.26 -2.73 10.77
N LEU A 268 1.27 -1.87 11.00
CA LEU A 268 2.40 -2.17 11.85
C LEU A 268 1.95 -2.43 13.29
N GLU A 269 1.17 -1.53 13.89
CA GLU A 269 0.67 -1.68 15.25
C GLU A 269 -0.20 -2.93 15.41
N GLN A 270 -1.13 -3.17 14.48
CA GLN A 270 -1.96 -4.39 14.47
C GLN A 270 -1.12 -5.67 14.35
N GLY A 271 -0.01 -5.63 13.62
CA GLY A 271 0.92 -6.76 13.52
C GLY A 271 1.70 -6.95 14.82
N LEU A 272 2.25 -5.87 15.36
CA LEU A 272 3.11 -5.89 16.55
C LEU A 272 2.35 -6.27 17.82
N SER A 273 1.07 -5.89 17.94
CA SER A 273 0.20 -6.23 19.07
C SER A 273 -0.14 -7.72 19.17
N ILE A 274 0.00 -8.48 18.08
CA ILE A 274 -0.23 -9.93 18.07
C ILE A 274 1.03 -10.60 18.61
N HIS A 275 1.01 -11.05 19.87
CA HIS A 275 2.09 -11.88 20.43
C HIS A 275 1.80 -13.36 20.11
N PRO A 276 2.47 -13.98 19.12
CA PRO A 276 2.07 -15.30 18.65
C PRO A 276 2.49 -16.39 19.62
N THR A 277 1.55 -17.27 19.95
CA THR A 277 1.76 -18.53 20.69
C THR A 277 1.32 -19.74 19.87
N GLN A 278 0.53 -19.51 18.82
CA GLN A 278 0.02 -20.54 17.90
C GLN A 278 0.36 -20.21 16.44
N ILE A 279 0.45 -21.25 15.60
CA ILE A 279 0.78 -21.14 14.16
C ILE A 279 -0.16 -20.16 13.43
N THR A 280 -1.45 -20.15 13.77
CA THR A 280 -2.45 -19.25 13.17
C THR A 280 -2.17 -17.77 13.45
N GLN A 281 -1.69 -17.45 14.66
CA GLN A 281 -1.34 -16.10 15.06
C GLN A 281 -0.08 -15.60 14.36
N TYR A 282 0.89 -16.49 14.08
CA TYR A 282 2.05 -16.15 13.25
C TYR A 282 1.63 -15.73 11.84
N THR A 283 0.71 -16.47 11.22
CA THR A 283 0.18 -16.13 9.88
C THR A 283 -0.57 -14.80 9.88
N GLN A 284 -1.37 -14.53 10.92
CA GLN A 284 -2.06 -13.25 11.07
C GLN A 284 -1.08 -12.08 11.22
N ARG A 285 -0.07 -12.23 12.08
CA ARG A 285 0.99 -11.22 12.28
C ARG A 285 1.76 -10.96 10.98
N LEU A 286 2.20 -12.01 10.29
CA LEU A 286 2.89 -11.89 9.00
C LEU A 286 2.04 -11.16 7.96
N SER A 287 0.77 -11.54 7.81
CA SER A 287 -0.13 -10.89 6.84
C SER A 287 -0.31 -9.39 7.11
N LYS A 288 -0.34 -8.98 8.39
CA LYS A 288 -0.43 -7.56 8.76
C LYS A 288 0.87 -6.81 8.47
N LEU A 289 2.02 -7.39 8.79
CA LEU A 289 3.33 -6.81 8.52
C LEU A 289 3.64 -6.74 7.01
N GLU A 290 3.25 -7.75 6.22
CA GLU A 290 3.36 -7.75 4.76
C GLU A 290 2.52 -6.64 4.14
N LYS A 291 1.29 -6.42 4.62
CA LYS A 291 0.46 -5.27 4.19
C LYS A 291 1.10 -3.92 4.53
N ALA A 292 1.74 -3.83 5.69
CA ALA A 292 2.50 -2.63 6.06
C ALA A 292 3.71 -2.42 5.12
N LEU A 293 4.42 -3.50 4.78
CA LEU A 293 5.56 -3.47 3.88
C LEU A 293 5.15 -3.04 2.46
N ASP A 294 4.17 -3.70 1.86
CA ASP A 294 3.68 -3.40 0.51
C ASP A 294 3.23 -1.95 0.39
N ARG A 295 2.56 -1.46 1.44
CA ARG A 295 2.09 -0.07 1.48
C ARG A 295 3.24 0.92 1.62
N HIS A 296 4.23 0.63 2.46
CA HIS A 296 5.40 1.49 2.64
C HIS A 296 6.30 1.50 1.40
N GLU A 297 6.50 0.36 0.74
CA GLU A 297 7.22 0.29 -0.55
C GLU A 297 6.49 1.06 -1.65
N PHE A 298 5.15 0.96 -1.69
CA PHE A 298 4.34 1.80 -2.58
C PHE A 298 4.45 3.29 -2.23
N PHE A 299 4.53 3.65 -0.95
CA PHE A 299 4.72 5.02 -0.51
C PHE A 299 6.07 5.57 -1.01
N ILE A 300 7.17 4.86 -0.74
CA ILE A 300 8.53 5.20 -1.17
C ILE A 300 8.57 5.37 -2.70
N ALA A 301 8.07 4.39 -3.45
CA ALA A 301 8.07 4.40 -4.92
C ALA A 301 7.32 5.59 -5.55
N ASN A 302 6.38 6.19 -4.82
CA ASN A 302 5.62 7.35 -5.28
C ASN A 302 6.13 8.70 -4.78
N HIS A 303 7.05 8.71 -3.80
CA HIS A 303 7.44 9.93 -3.07
C HIS A 303 8.96 10.17 -2.96
N ASP A 304 9.82 9.22 -3.34
CA ASP A 304 11.30 9.39 -3.29
C ASP A 304 11.85 10.43 -4.31
N ASP A 305 11.04 10.95 -5.24
CA ASP A 305 11.47 11.90 -6.29
C ASP A 305 11.25 13.39 -5.94
N GLN A 306 10.90 13.75 -4.69
CA GLN A 306 10.75 15.17 -4.28
C GLN A 306 11.98 15.70 -3.52
N ASP A 307 13.07 15.93 -4.25
CA ASP A 307 14.23 16.74 -3.80
C ASP A 307 13.88 18.24 -3.54
N ASP A 308 12.61 18.64 -3.72
CA ASP A 308 12.11 20.01 -3.53
C ASP A 308 11.15 20.14 -2.32
N ILE A 309 11.31 19.32 -1.29
CA ILE A 309 10.73 19.61 0.03
C ILE A 309 11.75 20.48 0.77
N ASP A 310 11.29 21.63 1.28
CA ASP A 310 12.07 22.59 2.07
C ASP A 310 13.12 21.90 2.97
N GLU A 311 14.28 22.57 3.14
CA GLU A 311 15.38 22.31 4.10
C GLU A 311 14.95 21.97 5.55
N MET A 312 13.65 21.85 5.87
CA MET A 312 13.12 21.52 7.19
C MET A 312 12.78 20.02 7.40
N VAL A 313 13.03 19.13 6.43
CA VAL A 313 12.91 17.66 6.63
C VAL A 313 14.18 16.95 6.13
N GLU A 314 15.33 17.27 6.72
CA GLU A 314 16.65 16.75 6.32
C GLU A 314 16.77 15.21 6.29
N ASN A 315 15.84 14.43 6.86
CA ASN A 315 15.98 12.97 6.98
C ASN A 315 14.80 12.16 6.42
N SER A 316 14.00 12.66 5.47
CA SER A 316 12.83 11.90 4.98
C SER A 316 13.20 10.58 4.28
N SER A 317 14.25 10.57 3.45
CA SER A 317 14.71 9.36 2.75
C SER A 317 15.34 8.36 3.72
N GLU A 318 16.17 8.85 4.66
CA GLU A 318 16.74 8.02 5.72
C GLU A 318 15.65 7.40 6.60
N ASN A 319 14.66 8.19 7.04
CA ASN A 319 13.50 7.71 7.79
C ASN A 319 12.73 6.62 7.02
N ASN A 320 12.55 6.79 5.72
CA ASN A 320 11.87 5.79 4.88
C ASN A 320 12.64 4.47 4.86
N GLN A 321 13.98 4.50 4.74
CA GLN A 321 14.81 3.30 4.78
C GLN A 321 14.85 2.65 6.16
N ILE A 322 14.89 3.46 7.23
CA ILE A 322 14.80 2.98 8.62
C ILE A 322 13.47 2.23 8.85
N ILE A 323 12.34 2.81 8.42
CA ILE A 323 11.02 2.16 8.54
C ILE A 323 10.97 0.87 7.70
N LEU A 324 11.50 0.91 6.48
CA LEU A 324 11.51 -0.24 5.58
C LEU A 324 12.24 -1.42 6.21
N ALA A 325 13.45 -1.19 6.72
CA ALA A 325 14.25 -2.26 7.28
C ALA A 325 13.76 -2.68 8.67
N TYR A 326 13.13 -1.80 9.45
CA TYR A 326 12.39 -2.20 10.67
C TYR A 326 11.22 -3.15 10.37
N ILE A 327 10.41 -2.88 9.34
CA ILE A 327 9.31 -3.76 8.94
C ILE A 327 9.86 -5.13 8.49
N LYS A 328 10.88 -5.11 7.62
CA LYS A 328 11.54 -6.34 7.14
C LYS A 328 12.13 -7.17 8.28
N TYR A 329 12.78 -6.51 9.23
CA TYR A 329 13.31 -7.16 10.43
C TYR A 329 12.21 -7.89 11.22
N ASN A 330 11.07 -7.23 11.45
CA ASN A 330 9.94 -7.84 12.17
C ASN A 330 9.30 -9.01 11.42
N ILE A 331 9.22 -8.96 10.09
CA ILE A 331 8.74 -10.06 9.25
C ILE A 331 9.67 -11.27 9.36
N LEU A 332 10.97 -11.04 9.23
CA LEU A 332 11.97 -12.10 9.31
C LEU A 332 12.02 -12.73 10.72
N LEU A 333 11.99 -11.92 11.78
CA LEU A 333 11.95 -12.41 13.16
C LEU A 333 10.68 -13.23 13.45
N THR A 334 9.53 -12.78 12.95
CA THR A 334 8.26 -13.52 13.07
C THR A 334 8.34 -14.85 12.31
N SER A 335 8.96 -14.86 11.13
CA SER A 335 9.17 -16.07 10.31
C SER A 335 10.10 -17.08 10.99
N ILE A 336 11.20 -16.61 11.59
CA ILE A 336 12.13 -17.43 12.39
C ILE A 336 11.39 -18.05 13.57
N SER A 337 10.61 -17.26 14.32
CA SER A 337 9.87 -17.75 15.47
C SER A 337 8.85 -18.83 15.09
N ARG A 338 8.13 -18.63 13.98
CA ARG A 338 7.19 -19.62 13.43
C ARG A 338 7.89 -20.93 13.05
N GLU A 339 8.98 -20.85 12.30
CA GLU A 339 9.75 -22.00 11.82
C GLU A 339 10.39 -22.76 12.99
N ARG A 340 10.89 -22.06 14.01
CA ARG A 340 11.39 -22.67 15.24
C ARG A 340 10.29 -23.46 15.97
N ASP A 341 9.11 -22.86 16.18
CA ASP A 341 8.02 -23.55 16.88
C ASP A 341 7.53 -24.77 16.09
N LEU A 342 7.48 -24.67 14.75
CA LEU A 342 7.23 -25.81 13.86
C LEU A 342 8.30 -26.89 13.99
N PHE A 343 9.58 -26.51 14.04
CA PHE A 343 10.69 -27.44 14.25
C PHE A 343 10.52 -28.19 15.58
N THR A 344 10.29 -27.47 16.68
CA THR A 344 10.12 -28.07 18.01
C THR A 344 8.92 -29.02 18.04
N HIS A 345 7.80 -28.66 17.40
CA HIS A 345 6.66 -29.55 17.27
C HIS A 345 6.99 -30.83 16.50
N LEU A 346 7.67 -30.70 15.34
CA LEU A 346 8.08 -31.86 14.55
C LEU A 346 9.09 -32.72 15.32
N TRP A 347 10.04 -32.10 16.02
CA TRP A 347 11.07 -32.78 16.81
C TRP A 347 10.43 -33.62 17.92
N ASN A 348 9.51 -33.02 18.68
CA ASN A 348 8.75 -33.72 19.71
C ASN A 348 7.87 -34.84 19.12
N GLN A 349 7.30 -34.65 17.93
CA GLN A 349 6.55 -35.70 17.24
C GLN A 349 7.44 -36.81 16.67
N TRP A 350 8.72 -36.54 16.41
CA TRP A 350 9.68 -37.53 15.95
C TRP A 350 10.18 -38.39 17.10
N LEU A 351 10.41 -37.78 18.28
CA LEU A 351 10.77 -38.49 19.51
C LEU A 351 9.65 -39.39 20.06
N LYS A 352 8.38 -39.12 19.72
CA LYS A 352 7.25 -39.99 20.12
C LYS A 352 7.28 -41.30 19.32
N LEU A 353 7.48 -42.42 20.04
CA LEU A 353 7.52 -43.80 19.56
C LEU A 353 6.24 -44.17 18.75
N ASN A 354 6.42 -44.99 17.70
CA ASN A 354 5.41 -45.56 16.78
C ASN A 354 5.01 -44.76 15.53
N THR A 355 5.96 -44.06 14.88
CA THR A 355 5.75 -43.54 13.52
C THR A 355 6.39 -44.46 12.48
N SER A 356 5.63 -44.82 11.43
CA SER A 356 6.12 -45.67 10.35
C SER A 356 7.30 -45.01 9.61
N LEU A 357 8.22 -45.81 9.05
CA LEU A 357 9.40 -45.33 8.32
C LEU A 357 9.08 -44.24 7.27
N PRO A 358 8.01 -44.36 6.46
CA PRO A 358 7.62 -43.30 5.51
C PRO A 358 7.21 -42.00 6.19
N SER A 359 6.52 -42.07 7.34
CA SER A 359 6.12 -40.88 8.10
C SER A 359 7.34 -40.14 8.68
N LYS A 360 8.33 -40.89 9.16
CA LYS A 360 9.60 -40.33 9.67
C LYS A 360 10.42 -39.67 8.57
N LEU A 361 10.51 -40.28 7.38
CA LEU A 361 11.24 -39.71 6.25
C LEU A 361 10.61 -38.41 5.74
N THR A 362 9.28 -38.30 5.77
CA THR A 362 8.58 -37.04 5.45
C THR A 362 8.88 -35.96 6.49
N LYS A 363 8.80 -36.28 7.78
CA LYS A 363 9.14 -35.36 8.88
C LYS A 363 10.59 -34.87 8.80
N TYR A 364 11.52 -35.74 8.43
CA TYR A 364 12.92 -35.36 8.21
C TYR A 364 13.05 -34.30 7.11
N LYS A 365 12.41 -34.54 5.94
CA LYS A 365 12.48 -33.58 4.82
C LYS A 365 11.90 -32.24 5.21
N GLU A 366 10.85 -32.24 6.03
CA GLU A 366 10.26 -31.03 6.60
C GLU A 366 11.22 -30.32 7.56
N MET A 367 11.86 -31.04 8.49
CA MET A 367 12.88 -30.48 9.40
C MET A 367 14.09 -29.92 8.65
N GLU A 368 14.62 -30.64 7.66
CA GLU A 368 15.75 -30.18 6.84
C GLU A 368 15.37 -28.88 6.09
N ARG A 369 14.15 -28.83 5.55
CA ARG A 369 13.62 -27.62 4.90
C ARG A 369 13.50 -26.46 5.88
N ILE A 370 12.99 -26.71 7.09
CA ILE A 370 12.85 -25.69 8.13
C ILE A 370 14.22 -25.13 8.53
N VAL A 371 15.22 -26.00 8.75
CA VAL A 371 16.58 -25.53 9.09
C VAL A 371 17.17 -24.69 7.95
N LYS A 372 17.00 -25.10 6.69
CA LYS A 372 17.43 -24.29 5.53
C LYS A 372 16.73 -22.93 5.47
N ASN A 373 15.43 -22.89 5.74
CA ASN A 373 14.67 -21.64 5.81
C ASN A 373 15.19 -20.74 6.94
N LEU A 374 15.44 -21.30 8.13
CA LEU A 374 15.98 -20.56 9.29
C LEU A 374 17.35 -19.95 8.98
N THR A 375 18.28 -20.73 8.39
CA THR A 375 19.60 -20.22 7.98
C THR A 375 19.47 -19.10 6.94
N LYS A 376 18.53 -19.23 6.01
CA LYS A 376 18.24 -18.18 5.03
C LYS A 376 17.71 -16.92 5.71
N TYR A 377 16.68 -17.03 6.55
CA TYR A 377 16.11 -15.87 7.24
C TYR A 377 17.12 -15.16 8.13
N LEU A 378 18.01 -15.89 8.82
CA LEU A 378 19.11 -15.30 9.58
C LEU A 378 20.07 -14.53 8.69
N SER A 379 20.44 -15.08 7.54
CA SER A 379 21.30 -14.39 6.57
C SER A 379 20.62 -13.14 6.00
N ASP A 380 19.33 -13.23 5.67
CA ASP A 380 18.53 -12.08 5.20
C ASP A 380 18.45 -10.97 6.28
N ILE A 381 18.38 -11.32 7.58
CA ILE A 381 18.44 -10.34 8.68
C ILE A 381 19.81 -9.67 8.76
N MET A 382 20.89 -10.45 8.64
CA MET A 382 22.26 -9.94 8.71
C MET A 382 22.58 -8.94 7.59
N GLU A 383 21.90 -9.05 6.44
CA GLU A 383 22.04 -8.12 5.31
C GLU A 383 21.25 -6.81 5.48
N LEU A 384 20.36 -6.69 6.49
CA LEU A 384 19.56 -5.49 6.67
C LEU A 384 20.41 -4.28 7.11
N PRO A 385 20.12 -3.08 6.57
CA PRO A 385 20.79 -1.85 7.01
C PRO A 385 20.55 -1.60 8.49
N GLY A 386 21.58 -1.17 9.22
CA GLY A 386 21.51 -1.03 10.68
C GLY A 386 21.79 -2.32 11.46
N VAL A 387 21.61 -3.51 10.86
CA VAL A 387 22.00 -4.80 11.47
C VAL A 387 23.44 -5.14 11.13
N TYR A 388 23.85 -5.04 9.86
CA TYR A 388 25.24 -5.33 9.46
C TYR A 388 26.27 -4.39 10.10
N SER A 389 25.83 -3.23 10.57
CA SER A 389 26.66 -2.22 11.22
C SER A 389 26.74 -2.36 12.74
N ASP A 390 25.98 -3.29 13.33
CA ASP A 390 25.96 -3.57 14.77
C ASP A 390 26.74 -4.87 15.02
N ASP A 391 28.02 -4.74 15.37
CA ASP A 391 28.95 -5.87 15.56
C ASP A 391 28.47 -6.85 16.64
N GLU A 392 27.82 -6.36 17.69
CA GLU A 392 27.31 -7.19 18.78
C GLU A 392 26.11 -8.02 18.30
N LEU A 393 25.15 -7.38 17.65
CA LEU A 393 23.99 -8.08 17.07
C LEU A 393 24.43 -9.09 16.00
N LEU A 394 25.38 -8.72 15.15
CA LEU A 394 25.88 -9.60 14.10
C LEU A 394 26.56 -10.84 14.69
N SER A 395 27.36 -10.66 15.76
CA SER A 395 27.96 -11.76 16.51
C SER A 395 26.91 -12.69 17.13
N GLN A 396 25.81 -12.14 17.66
CA GLN A 396 24.68 -12.93 18.19
C GLN A 396 23.97 -13.71 17.08
N LEU A 397 23.74 -13.09 15.92
CA LEU A 397 23.11 -13.73 14.76
C LEU A 397 23.99 -14.83 14.16
N ASP A 398 25.30 -14.64 14.11
CA ASP A 398 26.27 -15.67 13.71
C ASP A 398 26.22 -16.88 14.65
N LEU A 399 26.11 -16.65 15.96
CA LEU A 399 25.94 -17.73 16.94
C LEU A 399 24.61 -18.47 16.72
N CYS A 400 23.50 -17.75 16.47
CA CYS A 400 22.23 -18.37 16.10
C CYS A 400 22.33 -19.18 14.79
N LYS A 401 23.14 -18.74 13.83
CA LYS A 401 23.35 -19.46 12.56
C LYS A 401 24.13 -20.74 12.79
N LEU A 402 25.22 -20.69 13.56
CA LEU A 402 25.99 -21.86 13.97
C LEU A 402 25.13 -22.87 14.74
N TYR A 403 24.24 -22.39 15.59
CA TYR A 403 23.25 -23.22 16.28
C TYR A 403 22.35 -23.99 15.29
N MET A 404 21.80 -23.31 14.28
CA MET A 404 20.95 -23.96 13.27
C MET A 404 21.72 -24.98 12.42
N GLU A 405 22.98 -24.69 12.10
CA GLU A 405 23.87 -25.62 11.40
C GLU A 405 24.18 -26.87 12.24
N ALA A 406 24.45 -26.69 13.54
CA ALA A 406 24.63 -27.81 14.47
C ALA A 406 23.36 -28.68 14.55
N LEU A 407 22.19 -28.06 14.62
CA LEU A 407 20.91 -28.76 14.64
C LEU A 407 20.68 -29.59 13.36
N ALA A 408 21.01 -29.05 12.19
CA ALA A 408 20.99 -29.80 10.93
C ALA A 408 21.90 -31.04 10.96
N LEU A 409 23.11 -30.92 11.54
CA LEU A 409 24.03 -32.05 11.67
C LEU A 409 23.45 -33.16 12.57
N TYR A 410 22.81 -32.80 13.68
CA TYR A 410 22.14 -33.78 14.55
C TYR A 410 20.97 -34.47 13.86
N VAL A 411 20.13 -33.70 13.15
CA VAL A 411 19.00 -34.22 12.35
C VAL A 411 19.50 -35.20 11.27
N ASP A 412 20.59 -34.86 10.56
CA ASP A 412 21.18 -35.73 9.54
C ASP A 412 21.82 -36.99 10.13
N ALA A 413 22.58 -36.87 11.23
CA ALA A 413 23.20 -38.00 11.91
C ALA A 413 22.13 -39.02 12.37
N TYR A 414 21.02 -38.52 12.92
CA TYR A 414 19.86 -39.33 13.30
C TYR A 414 19.27 -40.11 12.12
N ARG A 415 19.01 -39.42 11.01
CA ARG A 415 18.47 -40.05 9.80
C ARG A 415 19.38 -41.16 9.31
N ARG A 416 20.69 -40.92 9.22
CA ARG A 416 21.65 -41.91 8.70
C ARG A 416 21.69 -43.16 9.58
N LEU A 417 21.67 -42.97 10.90
CA LEU A 417 21.63 -44.07 11.86
C LEU A 417 20.34 -44.88 11.73
N GLU A 418 19.19 -44.21 11.67
CA GLU A 418 17.88 -44.86 11.58
C GLU A 418 17.69 -45.62 10.26
N ASN A 419 18.07 -45.02 9.13
CA ASN A 419 18.03 -45.69 7.82
C ASN A 419 18.90 -46.96 7.83
N LYS A 420 20.12 -46.88 8.37
CA LYS A 420 21.03 -48.03 8.43
C LYS A 420 20.54 -49.12 9.40
N LEU A 421 19.93 -48.75 10.52
CA LEU A 421 19.28 -49.71 11.42
C LEU A 421 18.08 -50.40 10.75
N SER A 422 17.33 -49.70 9.88
CA SER A 422 16.19 -50.29 9.16
C SER A 422 16.58 -51.21 8.01
N GLU A 423 17.77 -51.05 7.43
CA GLU A 423 18.32 -51.96 6.40
C GLU A 423 18.80 -53.29 7.01
N ILE A 424 19.05 -53.33 8.33
CA ILE A 424 19.44 -54.53 9.07
C ILE A 424 18.16 -55.22 9.54
N GLU A 425 17.62 -56.14 8.72
CA GLU A 425 16.38 -56.88 9.02
C GLU A 425 16.49 -57.75 10.29
N SER A 426 17.70 -58.22 10.62
CA SER A 426 18.00 -58.98 11.83
C SER A 426 19.42 -58.67 12.34
N LEU A 427 19.55 -58.34 13.63
CA LEU A 427 20.85 -58.18 14.31
C LEU A 427 21.66 -59.50 14.36
N ASP A 428 21.01 -60.65 14.08
CA ASP A 428 21.63 -61.98 14.08
C ASP A 428 22.38 -62.31 12.76
N GLU A 429 22.17 -61.54 11.69
CA GLU A 429 22.88 -61.71 10.40
C GLU A 429 24.16 -60.86 10.29
N ILE A 430 24.49 -60.11 11.34
CA ILE A 430 25.67 -59.25 11.36
C ILE A 430 26.93 -60.09 11.58
N LEU A 431 27.87 -60.06 10.63
CA LEU A 431 29.16 -60.77 10.68
C LEU A 431 30.11 -60.32 11.80
N LEU A 432 29.78 -59.24 12.50
CA LEU A 432 30.51 -58.70 13.63
C LEU A 432 29.85 -59.12 14.96
N PRO A 433 30.60 -59.21 16.06
CA PRO A 433 30.05 -59.62 17.36
C PRO A 433 28.83 -58.79 17.77
N ALA A 434 27.66 -59.44 17.94
CA ALA A 434 26.38 -58.77 18.22
C ALA A 434 26.41 -57.88 19.48
N ASN A 435 27.25 -58.24 20.46
CA ASN A 435 27.50 -57.46 21.67
C ASN A 435 28.05 -56.04 21.40
N LEU A 436 28.82 -55.84 20.32
CA LEU A 436 29.27 -54.50 19.92
C LEU A 436 28.10 -53.64 19.42
N PHE A 437 27.12 -54.19 18.72
CA PHE A 437 26.01 -53.41 18.17
C PHE A 437 24.90 -53.17 19.20
N ILE A 438 24.56 -54.20 19.97
CA ILE A 438 23.51 -54.15 21.01
C ILE A 438 23.85 -53.12 22.08
N GLU A 439 25.14 -52.93 22.41
CA GLU A 439 25.55 -51.97 23.42
C GLU A 439 25.84 -50.57 22.85
N PHE A 440 26.46 -50.47 21.66
CA PHE A 440 26.87 -49.17 21.11
C PHE A 440 25.76 -48.43 20.37
N CYS A 441 24.89 -49.11 19.61
CA CYS A 441 23.85 -48.42 18.84
C CYS A 441 22.87 -47.66 19.74
N PRO A 442 22.30 -48.25 20.83
CA PRO A 442 21.45 -47.50 21.74
C PRO A 442 22.18 -46.36 22.46
N LYS A 443 23.46 -46.55 22.81
CA LYS A 443 24.30 -45.49 23.40
C LYS A 443 24.56 -44.35 22.42
N LEU A 444 24.80 -44.65 21.15
CA LEU A 444 25.00 -43.67 20.09
C LEU A 444 23.71 -42.89 19.82
N THR A 445 22.57 -43.57 19.65
CA THR A 445 21.26 -42.95 19.54
C THR A 445 21.05 -42.00 20.71
N LYS A 446 21.12 -42.50 21.94
CA LYS A 446 20.95 -41.67 23.15
C LYS A 446 21.92 -40.47 23.21
N ARG A 447 23.14 -40.60 22.68
CA ARG A 447 24.12 -39.51 22.62
C ARG A 447 23.75 -38.44 21.59
N ILE A 448 23.22 -38.83 20.43
CA ILE A 448 22.70 -37.88 19.42
C ILE A 448 21.43 -37.22 19.96
N GLU A 449 20.59 -37.96 20.70
CA GLU A 449 19.33 -37.48 21.34
C GLU A 449 19.65 -36.43 22.39
N ASN A 450 20.54 -36.79 23.32
CA ASN A 450 21.02 -35.90 24.35
C ASN A 450 21.75 -34.69 23.76
N GLY A 451 22.53 -34.87 22.69
CA GLY A 451 23.19 -33.78 21.99
C GLY A 451 22.20 -32.78 21.39
N GLY A 452 21.22 -33.27 20.62
CA GLY A 452 20.16 -32.43 20.05
C GLY A 452 19.31 -31.76 21.12
N ASN A 453 18.91 -32.49 22.17
CA ASN A 453 18.15 -31.93 23.28
C ASN A 453 18.98 -30.91 24.09
N SER A 454 20.28 -31.14 24.30
CA SER A 454 21.16 -30.19 25.00
C SER A 454 21.27 -28.87 24.23
N VAL A 455 21.41 -28.96 22.90
CA VAL A 455 21.40 -27.81 22.00
C VAL A 455 20.08 -27.05 22.14
N ILE A 456 18.92 -27.73 22.07
CA ILE A 456 17.59 -27.11 22.26
C ILE A 456 17.46 -26.46 23.65
N THR A 457 17.84 -27.16 24.73
CA THR A 457 17.72 -26.64 26.11
C THR A 457 18.63 -25.46 26.39
N LEU A 458 19.84 -25.40 25.79
CA LEU A 458 20.72 -24.24 25.92
C LEU A 458 20.08 -23.00 25.28
N ALA A 459 19.41 -23.18 24.14
CA ALA A 459 18.68 -22.09 23.48
C ALA A 459 17.44 -21.64 24.27
N GLU A 460 16.76 -22.54 24.98
CA GLU A 460 15.65 -22.19 25.87
C GLU A 460 16.12 -21.46 27.12
N TYR A 461 17.28 -21.82 27.67
CA TYR A 461 17.88 -21.17 28.83
C TYR A 461 18.36 -19.74 28.52
N GLU A 462 18.98 -19.50 27.36
CA GLU A 462 19.37 -18.14 26.94
C GLU A 462 18.15 -17.22 26.73
N LYS A 463 17.00 -17.78 26.30
CA LYS A 463 15.74 -17.05 26.18
C LYS A 463 15.21 -16.57 27.54
N GLU A 464 15.32 -17.38 28.61
CA GLU A 464 14.90 -16.95 29.95
C GLU A 464 15.78 -15.81 30.48
N ILE A 465 17.07 -15.82 30.15
CA ILE A 465 18.00 -14.74 30.50
C ILE A 465 17.68 -13.46 29.73
N MET A 466 17.33 -13.55 28.44
CA MET A 466 16.97 -12.38 27.61
C MET A 466 15.59 -11.78 27.89
N VAL A 467 14.68 -12.51 28.55
CA VAL A 467 13.37 -11.98 28.99
C VAL A 467 13.45 -11.35 30.39
N ALA A 468 14.49 -11.70 31.16
CA ALA A 468 14.73 -11.17 32.51
C ALA A 468 15.64 -9.91 32.54
N ALA A 469 16.26 -9.57 31.41
CA ALA A 469 17.00 -8.33 31.16
C ALA A 469 16.16 -7.38 30.30
#